data_AF-A0A4R4FDK2-F1
#
_entry.id   AF-A0A4R4FDK2-F1
#
_cell.length_a   1.000
_cell.length_b   1.000
_cell.length_c   1.000
_cell.angle_alpha   90.00
_cell.angle_beta   90.00
_cell.angle_gamma   90.00
#
_symmetry.space_group_name_H-M   'P 1'
#
loop_
_entity.id
_entity.type
_entity.pdbx_description
1 polymer ?
#
loop_
_entity_poly.entity_id
_entity_poly.type
_entity_poly.pdbx_seq_one_letter_code
_entity_poly.pdbx_strand_id
1 'polypeptide(L)'
;MEIKKIEEPFSVCKVKDYSKVDLLDTFSFVAKTDEELSLVCLTQSVPDNATEREDGWKTMRIQENYSNALKALARAGYEIV
;
A
#
# COMPACT_ATOMS: atom_id res chain seq x y z
N MET A 1 -0.87 9.48 -17.30
CA MET A 1 -0.24 9.26 -15.99
C MET A 1 -0.23 10.59 -15.27
N GLU A 2 -0.90 10.69 -14.14
CA GLU A 2 -0.92 11.86 -13.26
C GLU A 2 -0.38 11.42 -11.89
N ILE A 3 0.56 12.16 -11.32
CA ILE A 3 1.13 11.84 -10.00
C ILE A 3 0.51 12.80 -8.98
N LYS A 4 -0.17 12.25 -7.98
CA LYS A 4 -0.75 13.02 -6.87
C LYS A 4 0.03 12.75 -5.61
N LYS A 5 0.56 13.80 -4.99
CA LYS A 5 1.16 13.71 -3.67
C LYS A 5 0.10 13.42 -2.62
N ILE A 6 0.46 12.61 -1.63
CA ILE A 6 -0.32 12.40 -0.40
C ILE A 6 0.46 13.13 0.70
N GLU A 7 -0.19 14.05 1.41
CA GLU A 7 0.49 14.96 2.35
C GLU A 7 0.74 14.30 3.70
N GLU A 8 -0.18 13.43 4.09
CA GLU A 8 -0.17 12.68 5.34
C GLU A 8 1.10 11.81 5.43
N PRO A 9 1.78 11.79 6.58
CA PRO A 9 2.94 10.93 6.78
C PRO A 9 2.51 9.47 6.93
N PHE A 10 3.34 8.59 6.40
CA PHE A 10 3.18 7.15 6.51
C PHE A 10 4.25 6.55 7.41
N SER A 11 3.94 5.35 7.87
CA SER A 11 4.88 4.51 8.59
C SER A 11 4.99 3.15 7.93
N VAL A 12 6.21 2.62 7.89
CA VAL A 12 6.51 1.25 7.50
C VAL A 12 6.77 0.47 8.79
N CYS A 13 5.99 -0.58 9.03
CA CYS A 13 6.01 -1.32 10.27
C CYS A 13 6.22 -2.81 10.00
N LYS A 14 6.92 -3.48 10.90
CA LYS A 14 6.80 -4.91 11.11
C LYS A 14 5.78 -5.13 12.23
N VAL A 15 4.83 -6.02 12.04
CA VAL A 15 3.79 -6.33 13.04
C VAL A 15 3.85 -7.78 13.47
N LYS A 16 3.45 -8.07 14.71
CA LYS A 16 3.37 -9.44 15.21
C LYS A 16 2.36 -10.28 14.43
N ASP A 17 1.21 -9.68 14.13
CA ASP A 17 0.11 -10.23 13.35
C ASP A 17 -0.82 -9.08 12.92
N TYR A 18 -1.78 -9.37 12.03
CA TYR A 18 -2.70 -8.36 11.52
C TYR A 18 -3.96 -8.13 12.39
N SER A 19 -4.06 -8.73 13.59
CA SER A 19 -5.30 -8.68 14.40
C SER A 19 -5.69 -7.28 14.86
N LYS A 20 -4.72 -6.35 14.88
CA LYS A 20 -4.91 -4.95 15.28
C LYS A 20 -4.76 -3.96 14.13
N VAL A 21 -4.62 -4.46 12.91
CA VAL A 21 -4.55 -3.63 11.70
C VAL A 21 -5.95 -3.40 11.17
N ASP A 22 -6.32 -2.13 10.98
CA ASP A 22 -7.52 -1.79 10.23
C ASP A 22 -7.25 -1.89 8.72
N LEU A 23 -7.70 -2.99 8.11
CA LEU A 23 -7.57 -3.20 6.67
C LEU A 23 -8.59 -2.39 5.85
N LEU A 24 -9.56 -1.76 6.52
CA LEU A 24 -10.59 -0.93 5.89
C LEU A 24 -10.28 0.57 5.97
N ASP A 25 -9.16 0.96 6.60
CA ASP A 25 -8.69 2.35 6.62
C ASP A 25 -8.36 2.83 5.19
N THR A 26 -8.31 4.15 5.03
CA THR A 26 -8.05 4.86 3.77
C THR A 26 -6.80 4.35 3.07
N PHE A 27 -5.76 4.00 3.83
CA PHE A 27 -4.55 3.40 3.31
C PHE A 27 -4.05 2.29 4.24
N SER A 28 -4.09 1.05 3.74
CA SER A 28 -3.59 -0.12 4.45
C SER A 28 -2.95 -1.06 3.44
N PHE A 29 -1.62 -1.17 3.48
CA PHE A 29 -0.86 -2.07 2.61
C PHE A 29 -0.18 -3.12 3.47
N VAL A 30 -0.48 -4.38 3.21
CA VAL A 30 0.13 -5.51 3.93
C VAL A 30 0.97 -6.35 2.99
N ALA A 31 2.09 -6.84 3.50
CA ALA A 31 2.96 -7.77 2.80
C ALA A 31 3.40 -8.87 3.78
N LYS A 32 3.35 -10.11 3.33
CA LYS A 32 3.81 -11.26 4.11
C LYS A 32 4.92 -11.96 3.35
N THR A 33 6.00 -12.25 4.04
CA THR A 33 7.04 -13.20 3.61
C THR A 33 7.10 -14.37 4.60
N ASP A 34 8.07 -15.24 4.42
CA ASP A 34 8.48 -16.23 5.43
C ASP A 34 9.24 -15.62 6.61
N GLU A 35 9.76 -14.40 6.46
CA GLU A 35 10.53 -13.69 7.48
C GLU A 35 9.71 -12.68 8.30
N GLU A 36 8.65 -12.10 7.72
CA GLU A 36 7.88 -11.06 8.41
C GLU A 36 6.45 -10.81 7.90
N LEU A 37 5.74 -10.00 8.70
CA LEU A 37 4.47 -9.37 8.37
C LEU A 37 4.68 -7.86 8.39
N SER A 38 4.67 -7.25 7.20
CA SER A 38 4.90 -5.81 7.02
C SER A 38 3.57 -5.08 6.82
N LEU A 39 3.49 -3.86 7.34
CA LEU A 39 2.37 -2.94 7.19
C LEU A 39 2.88 -1.57 6.77
N VAL A 40 2.30 -0.99 5.73
CA VAL A 40 2.40 0.45 5.44
C VAL A 40 1.03 1.08 5.69
N CYS A 41 0.99 2.06 6.58
CA CYS A 41 -0.24 2.76 6.97
C CYS A 41 0.06 4.24 7.29
N LEU A 42 -0.98 5.04 7.54
CA LEU A 42 -0.79 6.38 8.07
C LEU A 42 -0.06 6.32 9.42
N THR A 43 0.84 7.27 9.69
CA THR A 43 1.63 7.27 10.94
C THR A 43 0.78 7.29 12.23
N GLN A 44 -0.43 7.87 12.14
CA GLN A 44 -1.41 7.88 13.23
C GLN A 44 -2.19 6.57 13.39
N SER A 45 -2.21 5.71 12.37
CA SER A 45 -2.93 4.44 12.33
C SER A 45 -2.02 3.24 12.68
N VAL A 46 -0.78 3.49 13.10
CA VAL A 46 0.15 2.41 13.48
C VAL A 46 -0.41 1.64 14.68
N PRO A 47 -0.54 0.30 14.59
CA PRO A 47 -1.07 -0.49 15.67
C PRO A 47 -0.05 -0.62 16.81
N ASP A 48 -0.55 -0.85 18.02
CA ASP A 48 0.27 -1.05 19.22
C ASP A 48 1.09 -2.35 19.21
N ASN A 49 0.82 -3.27 18.27
CA ASN A 49 1.55 -4.53 18.09
C ASN A 49 2.63 -4.46 17.00
N ALA A 50 2.97 -3.25 16.52
CA ALA A 50 4.16 -3.03 15.71
C ALA A 50 5.41 -3.36 16.52
N THR A 51 6.24 -4.27 16.01
CA THR A 51 7.50 -4.68 16.63
C THR A 51 8.68 -3.82 16.15
N GLU A 52 8.59 -3.33 14.92
CA GLU A 52 9.54 -2.38 14.32
C GLU A 52 8.74 -1.34 13.53
N ARG A 53 9.25 -0.11 13.46
CA ARG A 53 8.53 1.03 12.89
C ARG A 53 9.49 2.10 12.39
N GLU A 54 9.27 2.56 11.18
CA GLU A 54 9.93 3.74 10.61
C GLU A 54 8.87 4.76 10.16
N ASP A 55 9.03 6.01 10.61
CA ASP A 55 8.04 7.09 10.45
C ASP A 55 8.48 8.15 9.44
N GLY A 56 7.51 8.96 8.99
CA GLY A 56 7.78 10.14 8.19
C GLY A 56 7.90 9.87 6.69
N TRP A 57 7.51 8.67 6.26
CA TRP A 57 7.47 8.31 4.85
C TRP A 57 6.52 9.23 4.09
N LYS A 58 6.97 9.67 2.91
CA LYS A 58 6.19 10.46 1.97
C LYS A 58 5.74 9.59 0.82
N THR A 59 4.49 9.77 0.41
CA THR A 59 3.81 8.85 -0.49
C THR A 59 3.18 9.61 -1.64
N MET A 60 3.05 8.94 -2.79
CA MET A 60 2.36 9.48 -3.95
C MET A 60 1.48 8.41 -4.58
N ARG A 61 0.37 8.84 -5.17
CA ARG A 61 -0.51 8.01 -5.99
C ARG A 61 -0.27 8.31 -7.45
N ILE A 62 0.10 7.28 -8.20
CA ILE A 62 0.09 7.33 -9.67
C ILE A 62 -1.35 7.03 -10.11
N GLN A 63 -2.01 8.03 -10.69
CA GLN A 63 -3.28 7.85 -11.37
C GLN A 63 -3.02 7.60 -12.84
N GLU A 64 -3.33 6.39 -13.28
CA GLU A 64 -3.53 6.08 -14.69
C GLU A 64 -5.01 5.85 -14.96
N ASN A 65 -5.44 6.21 -16.17
CA ASN A 65 -6.75 5.81 -16.62
C ASN A 65 -6.68 4.31 -16.95
N TYR A 66 -7.46 3.48 -16.24
CA TYR A 66 -7.54 2.02 -16.41
C TYR A 66 -7.69 1.57 -17.87
N SER A 67 -8.26 2.42 -18.75
CA SER A 67 -8.32 2.19 -20.20
C SER A 67 -6.96 1.86 -20.82
N ASN A 68 -5.87 2.45 -20.32
CA ASN A 68 -4.54 2.25 -20.89
C ASN A 68 -3.89 0.93 -20.45
N ALA A 69 -4.15 0.47 -19.22
CA ALA A 69 -3.68 -0.83 -18.74
C ALA A 69 -4.35 -1.97 -19.53
N LEU A 70 -5.67 -1.90 -19.73
CA LEU A 70 -6.42 -2.85 -20.57
C LEU A 70 -5.94 -2.83 -22.02
N LYS A 71 -5.68 -1.64 -22.59
CA LYS A 71 -5.10 -1.51 -23.94
C LYS A 71 -3.69 -2.09 -24.02
N ALA A 72 -2.87 -1.95 -22.99
CA ALA A 72 -1.53 -2.52 -22.96
C ALA A 72 -1.58 -4.05 -22.91
N LEU A 73 -2.45 -4.63 -22.08
CA LEU A 73 -2.68 -6.07 -21.99
C LEU A 73 -3.24 -6.63 -23.31
N ALA A 74 -4.23 -5.97 -23.92
CA ALA A 74 -4.75 -6.35 -25.23
C ALA A 74 -3.67 -6.28 -26.34
N ARG A 75 -2.82 -5.25 -26.34
CA ARG A 75 -1.66 -5.13 -27.27
C ARG A 75 -0.61 -6.22 -27.04
N ALA A 76 -0.48 -6.71 -25.82
CA ALA A 76 0.39 -7.84 -25.47
C ALA A 76 -0.26 -9.21 -25.79
N GLY A 77 -1.46 -9.24 -26.39
CA GLY A 77 -2.12 -10.46 -26.86
C GLY A 77 -2.95 -11.18 -25.81
N TYR A 78 -3.23 -10.57 -24.65
CA TYR A 78 -4.12 -11.14 -23.66
C TYR A 78 -5.58 -10.83 -24.05
N GLU A 79 -6.41 -11.87 -24.20
CA GLU A 79 -7.87 -11.72 -24.26
C GLU A 79 -8.39 -11.36 -22.87
N ILE A 80 -8.94 -10.15 -22.74
CA ILE A 80 -9.56 -9.69 -21.51
C ILE A 80 -11.07 -9.89 -21.66
N VAL A 81 -11.58 -10.98 -21.07
CA VAL A 81 -13.00 -11.32 -20.96
C VAL A 81 -13.71 -10.47 -19.91
#